data_AF-A0AAQ3N3E6-F1
#
_entry.id   AF-A0AAQ3N3E6-F1
#
_cell.length_a   1.000
_cell.length_b   1.000
_cell.length_c   1.000
_cell.angle_alpha   90.00
_cell.angle_beta   90.00
_cell.angle_gamma   90.00
#
_symmetry.space_group_name_H-M   'P 1'
#
loop_
_entity.id
_entity.type
_entity.pdbx_description
1 polymer ?
#
loop_
_entity_poly.entity_id
_entity_poly.type
_entity_poly.pdbx_seq_one_letter_code
_entity_poly.pdbx_strand_id
1 'polypeptide(L)'
;MSTIHEWFTKFKFLRILSLSHYYNLEELLDFVGNLEHLRLLYLSWTNIKNYMKRFSHLQILKLNWCSYLEELPSNLHLLTTLCRLEFIFTRVRKVPPGLEKLKNLKIMMDLFEVDHNMERLRILRMH
;
A
#
# COMPACT_ATOMS: atom_id res chain seq x y z
N MET A 1 1.45 27.84 2.70
CA MET A 1 2.03 26.53 3.03
C MET A 1 2.00 26.22 4.54
N SER A 2 1.03 26.74 5.30
CA SER A 2 1.03 26.70 6.78
C SER A 2 0.09 25.67 7.41
N THR A 3 -0.94 25.17 6.71
CA THR A 3 -1.98 24.33 7.31
C THR A 3 -1.66 22.83 7.38
N ILE A 4 -0.93 22.28 6.41
CA ILE A 4 -0.55 20.85 6.39
C ILE A 4 0.49 20.52 7.48
N HIS A 5 1.39 21.46 7.79
CA HIS A 5 2.45 21.21 8.76
C HIS A 5 1.95 21.12 10.21
N GLU A 6 0.89 21.85 10.54
CA GLU A 6 0.22 21.76 11.86
C GLU A 6 -0.46 20.41 12.09
N TRP A 7 -0.87 19.72 11.02
CA TRP A 7 -1.51 18.41 11.17
C TRP A 7 -0.48 17.33 11.52
N PHE A 8 0.78 17.47 11.09
CA PHE A 8 1.85 16.54 11.47
C PHE A 8 2.12 16.53 12.97
N THR A 9 2.10 17.70 13.61
CA THR A 9 2.30 17.78 15.06
C THR A 9 1.09 17.22 15.81
N LYS A 10 -0.12 17.37 15.25
CA LYS A 10 -1.37 16.89 15.83
C LYS A 10 -1.53 15.36 15.74
N PHE A 11 -1.05 14.74 14.66
CA PHE A 11 -1.21 13.31 14.40
C PHE A 11 0.09 12.50 14.50
N LYS A 12 1.10 13.02 15.19
CA LYS A 12 2.42 12.38 15.33
C LYS A 12 2.35 10.90 15.75
N PHE A 13 1.39 10.52 16.58
CA PHE A 13 1.25 9.14 17.08
C PHE A 13 0.19 8.32 16.36
N LEU A 14 -0.31 8.78 15.21
CA LEU A 14 -1.32 8.05 14.45
C LEU A 14 -0.73 6.73 13.95
N ARG A 15 -1.30 5.62 14.41
CA ARG A 15 -0.88 4.27 14.02
C ARG A 15 -1.75 3.66 12.93
N ILE A 16 -2.98 4.14 12.79
CA ILE A 16 -3.98 3.62 11.87
C ILE A 16 -4.59 4.79 11.12
N LEU A 17 -4.53 4.74 9.79
CA LEU A 17 -5.21 5.69 8.91
C LEU A 17 -6.06 4.90 7.92
N SER A 18 -7.36 5.19 7.92
CA SER A 18 -8.28 4.68 6.90
C SER A 18 -8.84 5.84 6.10
N LEU A 19 -8.61 5.82 4.80
CA LEU A 19 -9.25 6.69 3.80
C LEU A 19 -10.11 5.85 2.84
N SER A 20 -10.51 4.65 3.29
CA SER A 20 -11.33 3.76 2.47
C SER A 20 -12.64 4.45 2.05
N HIS A 21 -13.11 4.19 0.84
CA HIS A 21 -14.29 4.84 0.23
C HIS A 21 -14.17 6.35 -0.03
N TYR A 22 -12.99 6.93 0.12
CA TYR A 22 -12.75 8.31 -0.30
C TYR A 22 -12.45 8.35 -1.80
N TYR A 23 -13.49 8.28 -2.62
CA TYR A 23 -13.38 8.12 -4.08
C TYR A 23 -12.60 9.24 -4.78
N ASN A 24 -12.52 10.43 -4.21
CA ASN A 24 -11.76 11.55 -4.79
C ASN A 24 -10.25 11.48 -4.50
N LEU A 25 -9.78 10.46 -3.79
CA LEU A 25 -8.37 10.26 -3.52
C LEU A 25 -7.68 9.63 -4.74
N GLU A 26 -7.09 10.46 -5.58
CA GLU A 26 -6.31 9.99 -6.74
C GLU A 26 -4.83 9.79 -6.43
N GLU A 27 -4.31 10.57 -5.49
CA GLU A 27 -2.93 10.52 -5.03
C GLU A 27 -2.88 10.66 -3.51
N LEU A 28 -1.97 9.92 -2.89
CA LEU A 28 -1.67 10.13 -1.49
C LEU A 28 -0.72 11.31 -1.35
N LEU A 29 -1.19 12.41 -0.76
CA LEU A 29 -0.35 13.56 -0.46
C LEU A 29 0.90 13.13 0.33
N ASP A 30 2.05 13.75 0.01
CA ASP A 30 3.35 13.49 0.66
C ASP A 30 3.29 13.49 2.20
N PHE A 31 2.30 14.19 2.75
CA PHE A 31 2.06 14.29 4.19
C PHE A 31 1.92 12.92 4.87
N VAL A 32 1.26 11.93 4.24
CA VAL A 32 1.07 10.62 4.90
C VAL A 32 2.42 9.94 5.14
N GLY A 33 3.42 10.24 4.29
CA GLY A 33 4.77 9.73 4.45
C GLY A 33 5.51 10.24 5.70
N ASN A 34 5.05 11.35 6.28
CA ASN A 34 5.63 11.92 7.49
C ASN A 34 5.01 11.36 8.79
N LEU A 35 4.03 10.46 8.70
CA LEU A 35 3.44 9.80 9.87
C LEU A 35 4.33 8.64 10.33
N GLU A 36 5.40 8.97 11.07
CA GLU A 36 6.43 8.01 11.49
C GLU A 36 5.90 6.81 12.27
N HIS A 37 4.80 6.98 13.01
CA HIS A 37 4.19 5.92 13.81
C HIS A 37 3.13 5.09 13.05
N LEU A 38 2.85 5.41 11.79
CA LEU A 38 1.80 4.75 11.00
C LEU A 38 2.18 3.28 10.75
N ARG A 39 1.26 2.38 11.10
CA ARG A 39 1.41 0.94 10.97
C ARG A 39 0.39 0.36 9.99
N LEU A 40 -0.82 0.88 9.98
CA LEU A 40 -1.95 0.36 9.19
C LEU A 40 -2.47 1.47 8.29
N LEU A 41 -2.50 1.20 6.98
CA LEU A 41 -3.04 2.13 5.98
C LEU A 41 -4.09 1.41 5.14
N TYR A 42 -5.33 1.89 5.21
CA TYR A 42 -6.47 1.36 4.46
C TYR A 42 -6.95 2.38 3.44
N LEU A 43 -6.86 2.02 2.16
CA LEU A 43 -7.19 2.87 1.01
C LEU A 43 -8.17 2.17 0.07
N SER A 44 -8.84 1.11 0.53
CA SER A 44 -9.76 0.34 -0.32
C SER A 44 -10.89 1.23 -0.85
N TRP A 45 -11.39 0.96 -2.06
CA TRP A 45 -12.45 1.75 -2.70
C TRP A 45 -12.07 3.23 -2.90
N THR A 46 -10.83 3.52 -3.27
CA THR A 46 -10.37 4.86 -3.66
C THR A 46 -9.98 4.87 -5.15
N ASN A 47 -9.88 6.06 -5.75
CA ASN A 47 -9.40 6.21 -7.14
C ASN A 47 -7.88 6.34 -7.22
N ILE A 48 -7.15 5.80 -6.23
CA ILE A 48 -5.72 6.02 -6.11
C ILE A 48 -4.97 5.39 -7.29
N LYS A 49 -4.10 6.17 -7.92
CA LYS A 49 -3.28 5.76 -9.08
C LYS A 49 -1.82 5.53 -8.69
N ASN A 50 -1.31 6.39 -7.82
CA ASN A 50 0.06 6.33 -7.32
C ASN A 50 0.07 6.62 -5.82
N TYR A 51 0.92 5.91 -5.10
CA TYR A 51 1.13 6.11 -3.68
C TYR A 51 2.60 5.84 -3.34
N MET A 52 3.20 6.78 -2.61
CA MET A 52 4.47 6.71 -1.85
C MET A 52 5.73 7.38 -2.40
N LYS A 53 6.39 8.09 -1.47
CA LYS A 53 7.85 8.22 -1.44
C LYS A 53 8.53 7.82 -0.13
N ARG A 54 7.81 7.59 0.99
CA ARG A 54 8.46 7.29 2.29
C ARG A 54 7.44 6.78 3.33
N PHE A 55 7.32 5.47 3.57
CA PHE A 55 6.83 4.98 4.87
C PHE A 55 7.95 4.19 5.51
N SER A 56 8.34 4.52 6.74
CA SER A 56 9.44 3.82 7.42
C SER A 56 8.98 2.55 8.14
N HIS A 57 7.67 2.41 8.42
CA HIS A 57 7.19 1.56 9.51
C HIS A 57 5.84 0.86 9.29
N LEU A 58 5.32 0.90 8.05
CA LEU A 58 4.03 0.31 7.70
C LEU A 58 4.07 -1.22 7.80
N GLN A 59 3.03 -1.80 8.38
CA GLN A 59 2.86 -3.24 8.59
C GLN A 59 1.76 -3.81 7.68
N ILE A 60 0.66 -3.07 7.52
CA ILE A 60 -0.50 -3.49 6.72
C ILE A 60 -0.87 -2.39 5.74
N LEU A 61 -1.01 -2.77 4.47
CA LEU A 61 -1.54 -1.94 3.41
C LEU A 61 -2.70 -2.65 2.71
N LYS A 62 -3.85 -1.97 2.60
CA LYS A 62 -5.02 -2.46 1.85
C LYS A 62 -5.43 -1.48 0.76
N LEU A 63 -5.52 -1.99 -0.46
CA LEU A 63 -5.82 -1.26 -1.70
C LEU A 63 -6.93 -1.97 -2.49
N ASN A 64 -7.79 -2.73 -1.80
CA ASN A 64 -8.80 -3.53 -2.49
C ASN A 64 -9.80 -2.62 -3.20
N TRP A 65 -10.28 -3.02 -4.37
CA TRP A 65 -11.26 -2.25 -5.15
C TRP A 65 -10.74 -0.87 -5.62
N CYS A 66 -9.42 -0.67 -5.68
CA CYS A 66 -8.82 0.50 -6.31
C CYS A 66 -8.73 0.27 -7.82
N SER A 67 -9.84 0.50 -8.52
CA SER A 67 -10.01 0.15 -9.94
C SER A 67 -9.11 0.93 -10.91
N TYR A 68 -8.52 2.04 -10.46
CA TYR A 68 -7.57 2.86 -11.20
C TYR A 68 -6.10 2.57 -10.88
N LEU A 69 -5.83 1.66 -9.93
CA LEU A 69 -4.47 1.28 -9.55
C LEU A 69 -3.92 0.25 -10.53
N GLU A 70 -2.99 0.66 -11.39
CA GLU A 70 -2.42 -0.16 -12.47
C GLU A 70 -1.08 -0.80 -12.11
N GLU A 71 -0.32 -0.18 -11.20
CA GLU A 71 0.97 -0.69 -10.74
C GLU A 71 1.18 -0.41 -9.24
N LEU A 72 2.03 -1.22 -8.61
CA LEU A 72 2.54 -0.94 -7.28
C LEU A 72 3.90 -0.23 -7.43
N PRO A 73 4.26 0.67 -6.51
CA PRO A 73 5.52 1.39 -6.57
C PRO A 73 6.72 0.43 -6.44
N SER A 74 7.74 0.63 -7.28
CA SER A 74 8.92 -0.24 -7.37
C SER A 74 9.76 -0.31 -6.08
N ASN A 75 9.65 0.71 -5.23
CA ASN A 75 10.34 0.82 -3.96
C ASN A 75 9.58 0.20 -2.76
N LEU A 76 8.48 -0.53 -3.00
CA LEU A 76 7.69 -1.16 -1.93
C LEU A 76 8.51 -2.13 -1.07
N HIS A 77 9.60 -2.70 -1.60
CA HIS A 77 10.55 -3.53 -0.87
C HIS A 77 11.30 -2.80 0.24
N LEU A 78 11.32 -1.46 0.24
CA LEU A 78 11.90 -0.65 1.32
C LEU A 78 11.03 -0.66 2.59
N LEU A 79 9.76 -1.08 2.48
CA LEU A 79 8.86 -1.26 3.62
C LEU A 79 9.20 -2.56 4.36
N THR A 80 10.36 -2.62 4.99
CA THR A 80 10.91 -3.83 5.64
C THR A 80 10.00 -4.41 6.74
N THR A 81 9.11 -3.59 7.31
CA THR A 81 8.13 -4.00 8.32
C THR A 81 6.81 -4.51 7.75
N LEU A 82 6.59 -4.40 6.43
CA LEU A 82 5.33 -4.77 5.79
C LEU A 82 5.14 -6.29 5.87
N CYS A 83 4.04 -6.70 6.49
CA CYS A 83 3.69 -8.11 6.64
C CYS A 83 2.41 -8.49 5.88
N ARG A 84 1.60 -7.50 5.48
CA ARG A 84 0.38 -7.74 4.70
C ARG A 84 0.16 -6.67 3.65
N LEU A 85 -0.03 -7.12 2.42
CA LEU A 85 -0.38 -6.30 1.27
C LEU A 85 -1.61 -6.90 0.59
N GLU A 86 -2.66 -6.11 0.41
CA GLU A 86 -3.85 -6.50 -0.34
C GLU A 86 -4.15 -5.51 -1.45
N PHE A 87 -4.44 -6.02 -2.65
CA PHE A 87 -4.85 -5.23 -3.81
C PHE A 87 -5.79 -6.03 -4.72
N ILE A 88 -6.75 -6.72 -4.11
CA ILE A 88 -7.82 -7.46 -4.79
C ILE A 88 -8.72 -6.49 -5.56
N PHE A 89 -9.22 -6.90 -6.73
CA PHE A 89 -10.04 -6.07 -7.62
C PHE A 89 -9.35 -4.77 -8.03
N THR A 90 -8.08 -4.87 -8.45
CA THR A 90 -7.30 -3.76 -9.02
C THR A 90 -6.85 -4.08 -10.44
N ARG A 91 -6.23 -3.12 -11.12
CA ARG A 91 -5.61 -3.33 -12.43
C ARG A 91 -4.16 -3.79 -12.34
N VAL A 92 -3.61 -3.94 -11.13
CA VAL A 92 -2.25 -4.45 -10.90
C VAL A 92 -2.14 -5.88 -11.42
N ARG A 93 -1.18 -6.12 -12.31
CA ARG A 93 -0.90 -7.45 -12.88
C ARG A 93 0.46 -8.02 -12.45
N LYS A 94 1.36 -7.18 -11.96
CA LYS A 94 2.73 -7.56 -11.60
C LYS A 94 3.06 -7.07 -10.19
N VAL A 95 3.78 -7.91 -9.45
CA VAL A 95 4.36 -7.54 -8.17
C VAL A 95 5.75 -6.96 -8.41
N PRO A 96 6.11 -5.81 -7.79
CA PRO A 96 7.41 -5.18 -8.00
C PRO A 96 8.54 -6.06 -7.46
N PRO A 97 9.73 -6.02 -8.10
CA PRO A 97 10.89 -6.78 -7.66
C PRO A 97 11.34 -6.37 -6.25
N GLY A 98 11.95 -7.29 -5.53
CA GLY A 98 12.44 -7.06 -4.17
C GLY A 98 11.45 -7.42 -3.07
N LEU A 99 10.15 -7.59 -3.37
CA LEU A 99 9.18 -8.04 -2.36
C LEU A 99 9.48 -9.46 -1.86
N GLU A 100 10.15 -10.28 -2.65
CA GLU A 100 10.64 -11.61 -2.24
C GLU A 100 11.63 -11.57 -1.08
N LYS A 101 12.24 -10.40 -0.81
CA LYS A 101 13.15 -10.19 0.32
C LYS A 101 12.39 -10.00 1.64
N LEU A 102 11.09 -9.66 1.59
CA LEU A 102 10.26 -9.44 2.77
C LEU A 102 9.74 -10.78 3.31
N LYS A 103 10.55 -11.44 4.15
CA LYS A 103 10.32 -12.81 4.66
C LYS A 103 8.95 -13.07 5.29
N ASN A 104 8.31 -12.05 5.85
CA ASN A 104 7.04 -12.15 6.56
C ASN A 104 5.85 -11.57 5.76
N LEU A 105 6.07 -11.17 4.51
CA LEU A 105 5.02 -10.58 3.67
C LEU A 105 4.03 -11.65 3.20
N LYS A 106 2.75 -11.38 3.43
CA LYS A 106 1.62 -12.07 2.80
C LYS A 106 1.01 -11.14 1.77
N ILE A 107 0.84 -11.62 0.55
CA ILE A 107 0.23 -10.88 -0.54
C ILE A 107 -1.13 -11.49 -0.86
N MET A 108 -2.14 -10.65 -0.98
CA MET A 108 -3.48 -11.05 -1.44
C MET A 108 -3.89 -10.23 -2.65
N MET A 109 -4.17 -10.91 -3.75
CA MET A 109 -4.50 -10.32 -5.05
C MET A 109 -5.37 -11.26 -5.88
N ASP A 110 -5.89 -10.75 -7.00
CA ASP A 110 -6.70 -11.54 -7.94
C ASP A 110 -5.85 -12.59 -8.68
N LEU A 111 -6.54 -13.58 -9.26
CA LEU A 111 -5.95 -14.58 -10.15
C LEU A 111 -5.54 -13.93 -11.49
N PHE A 112 -4.26 -14.00 -11.84
CA PHE A 112 -3.77 -13.74 -13.19
C PHE A 112 -2.85 -14.89 -13.64
N GLU A 113 -2.78 -15.15 -14.96
CA GLU A 113 -1.79 -16.08 -15.54
C GLU A 113 -0.39 -15.65 -15.10
N VAL A 114 0.30 -16.57 -14.41
CA VAL A 114 1.47 -16.26 -13.59
C VAL A 114 2.70 -16.22 -14.50
N ASP A 115 3.35 -15.06 -14.56
CA ASP A 115 4.75 -14.97 -14.95
C ASP A 115 5.59 -15.66 -13.86
N HIS A 116 6.48 -16.60 -14.24
CA HIS A 116 7.14 -17.59 -13.38
C HIS A 116 7.96 -17.05 -12.18
N ASN A 117 8.08 -15.73 -12.02
CA ASN A 117 8.81 -15.09 -10.93
C ASN A 117 8.07 -15.08 -9.57
N MET A 118 6.82 -15.51 -9.50
CA MET A 118 5.98 -15.37 -8.29
C MET A 118 6.10 -16.50 -7.25
N GLU A 119 6.83 -17.57 -7.55
CA GLU A 119 6.75 -18.84 -6.79
C GLU A 119 7.31 -18.77 -5.35
N ARG A 120 8.07 -17.71 -5.01
CA ARG A 120 8.70 -17.55 -3.69
C ARG A 120 7.86 -16.77 -2.66
N LEU A 121 6.75 -16.18 -3.07
CA LEU A 121 5.92 -15.33 -2.20
C LEU A 121 4.73 -16.12 -1.61
N ARG A 122 4.39 -15.87 -0.34
CA ARG A 122 3.16 -16.41 0.28
C ARG A 122 1.94 -15.67 -0.26
N ILE A 123 1.48 -16.10 -1.43
CA ILE A 123 0.35 -15.51 -2.15
C ILE A 123 -0.94 -16.22 -1.77
N LEU A 124 -1.94 -15.46 -1.34
CA LEU A 124 -3.31 -15.92 -1.15
C LEU A 124 -4.16 -15.39 -2.31
N ARG A 125 -4.89 -16.29 -2.98
CA ARG A 125 -5.75 -15.99 -4.12
C ARG A 125 -7.21 -16.16 -3.71
N MET A 126 -8.06 -15.21 -4.10
CA MET A 126 -9.50 -15.30 -3.84
C MET A 126 -10.13 -16.30 -4.83
N HIS A 127 -10.99 -17.19 -4.32
CA HIS A 127 -11.81 -18.14 -5.11
C HIS A 127 -13.19 -17.53 -5.37
#